data_AF-A0A6S7DIX2-F1
#
_entry.id   AF-A0A6S7DIX2-F1
#
_cell.length_a   1.000
_cell.length_b   1.000
_cell.length_c   1.000
_cell.angle_alpha   90.00
_cell.angle_beta   90.00
_cell.angle_gamma   90.00
#
_symmetry.space_group_name_H-M   'P 1'
#
loop_
_entity.id
_entity.type
_entity.pdbx_description
1 polymer ?
#
loop_
_entity_poly.entity_id
_entity_poly.type
_entity_poly.pdbx_seq_one_letter_code
_entity_poly.pdbx_strand_id
1 'polypeptide(L)'
;MTNSPSKHIGGNFDDFLVEEAMFEEVAATALERISVHNPPHPGETLRDDVLPAPGLAVTAAEQLGVTRAALSRVLNGSAGTSPEMALRIEGWLGVDRGGRADLRIAKQASFDLWQARANGAPHVERAYDLEAV
;
A
#
# COMPACT_ATOMS: atom_id res chain seq x y z
N MET A 1 -34.34 28.39 -39.34
CA MET A 1 -34.16 28.79 -37.93
C MET A 1 -33.88 27.53 -37.12
N THR A 2 -32.62 27.12 -37.03
CA THR A 2 -32.21 25.91 -36.31
C THR A 2 -31.62 26.33 -34.96
N ASN A 3 -32.31 25.98 -33.88
CA ASN A 3 -31.85 26.22 -32.52
C ASN A 3 -30.95 25.05 -32.11
N SER A 4 -29.65 25.29 -31.93
CA SER A 4 -28.72 24.33 -31.31
C SER A 4 -28.63 24.62 -29.82
N PRO A 5 -28.91 23.66 -28.92
CA PRO A 5 -28.69 23.88 -27.50
C PRO A 5 -27.19 23.73 -27.17
N SER A 6 -26.71 24.65 -26.35
CA SER A 6 -25.35 24.78 -25.83
C SER A 6 -24.83 23.51 -25.16
N LYS A 7 -23.57 23.19 -25.43
CA LYS A 7 -22.76 22.21 -24.68
C LYS A 7 -22.52 22.74 -23.27
N HIS A 8 -23.26 22.24 -22.28
CA HIS A 8 -22.90 22.43 -20.87
C HIS A 8 -21.67 21.56 -20.57
N ILE A 9 -20.50 22.20 -20.51
CA ILE A 9 -19.30 21.65 -19.86
C ILE A 9 -19.36 22.13 -18.43
N GLY A 10 -19.93 21.32 -17.57
CA GLY A 10 -19.99 21.54 -16.14
C GLY A 10 -20.15 20.19 -15.48
N GLY A 11 -19.04 19.46 -15.36
CA GLY A 11 -18.99 18.36 -14.39
C GLY A 11 -19.20 18.99 -13.02
N ASN A 12 -20.23 18.55 -12.32
CA ASN A 12 -20.60 19.09 -11.02
C ASN A 12 -19.40 18.87 -10.07
N PHE A 13 -18.98 19.88 -9.31
CA PHE A 13 -17.86 19.75 -8.37
C PHE A 13 -18.15 18.64 -7.33
N ASP A 14 -19.43 18.42 -7.05
CA ASP A 14 -19.94 17.33 -6.22
C ASP A 14 -19.74 15.94 -6.86
N ASP A 15 -19.79 15.79 -8.19
CA ASP A 15 -19.58 14.49 -8.85
C ASP A 15 -18.10 14.05 -8.77
N PHE A 16 -17.16 14.99 -8.82
CA PHE A 16 -15.72 14.73 -8.67
C PHE A 16 -15.38 14.27 -7.24
N LEU A 17 -16.01 14.90 -6.24
CA LEU A 17 -15.85 14.53 -4.83
C LEU A 17 -16.51 13.19 -4.50
N VAL A 18 -17.61 12.84 -5.16
CA VAL A 18 -18.23 11.51 -5.03
C VAL A 18 -17.34 10.44 -5.67
N GLU A 19 -16.70 10.70 -6.80
CA GLU A 19 -15.74 9.76 -7.41
C GLU A 19 -14.53 9.52 -6.50
N GLU A 20 -13.93 10.58 -5.94
CA GLU A 20 -12.75 10.47 -5.07
C GLU A 20 -13.09 9.78 -3.73
N ALA A 21 -14.23 10.12 -3.12
CA ALA A 21 -14.72 9.48 -1.90
C ALA A 21 -15.11 8.01 -2.12
N MET A 22 -15.66 7.68 -3.29
CA MET A 22 -15.94 6.31 -3.71
C MET A 22 -14.67 5.47 -3.82
N PHE A 23 -13.57 6.04 -4.35
CA PHE A 23 -12.29 5.35 -4.39
C PHE A 23 -11.70 5.14 -2.99
N GLU A 24 -11.84 6.11 -2.09
CA GLU A 24 -11.36 6.00 -0.71
C GLU A 24 -12.18 4.99 0.12
N GLU A 25 -13.51 4.96 -0.05
CA GLU A 25 -14.42 4.01 0.61
C GLU A 25 -14.26 2.58 0.07
N VAL A 26 -14.08 2.41 -1.25
CA VAL A 26 -13.78 1.11 -1.87
C VAL A 26 -12.40 0.62 -1.43
N ALA A 27 -11.41 1.50 -1.32
CA ALA A 27 -10.10 1.16 -0.79
C ALA A 27 -10.16 0.76 0.69
N ALA A 28 -10.89 1.51 1.53
CA ALA A 28 -11.10 1.19 2.94
C ALA A 28 -11.83 -0.14 3.11
N THR A 29 -12.88 -0.39 2.32
CA THR A 29 -13.64 -1.65 2.32
C THR A 29 -12.79 -2.83 1.81
N ALA A 30 -11.96 -2.62 0.79
CA ALA A 30 -11.04 -3.64 0.30
C ALA A 30 -9.95 -3.97 1.33
N LEU A 31 -9.42 -2.95 2.01
CA LEU A 31 -8.46 -3.12 3.12
C LEU A 31 -9.10 -3.84 4.31
N GLU A 32 -10.37 -3.58 4.61
CA GLU A 32 -11.13 -4.27 5.66
C GLU A 32 -11.37 -5.75 5.32
N ARG A 33 -11.74 -6.08 4.07
CA ARG A 33 -11.92 -7.47 3.63
C ARG A 33 -10.63 -8.29 3.63
N ILE A 34 -9.49 -7.65 3.37
CA ILE A 34 -8.15 -8.28 3.45
C ILE A 34 -7.77 -8.62 4.91
N SER A 35 -8.35 -7.93 5.90
CA SER A 35 -8.00 -8.09 7.32
C SER A 35 -8.55 -9.35 7.99
N VAL A 36 -9.58 -9.99 7.41
CA VAL A 36 -10.29 -11.13 8.03
C VAL A 36 -9.83 -12.49 7.49
N HIS A 37 -9.17 -12.54 6.33
CA HIS A 37 -8.67 -13.80 5.75
C HIS A 37 -7.25 -13.61 5.22
N ASN A 38 -6.25 -14.06 6.00
CA ASN A 38 -4.84 -14.23 5.59
C ASN A 38 -4.34 -13.19 4.56
N PRO A 39 -4.08 -11.93 4.98
CA PRO A 39 -3.67 -10.88 4.06
C PRO A 39 -2.43 -11.33 3.29
N PRO A 40 -2.39 -11.19 1.96
CA PRO A 40 -1.20 -11.52 1.17
C PRO A 40 -0.01 -10.70 1.68
N HIS A 41 1.18 -11.29 1.68
CA HIS A 41 2.34 -10.59 2.19
C HIS A 41 2.59 -9.33 1.32
N PRO A 42 2.81 -8.13 1.90
CA PRO A 42 2.98 -6.88 1.16
C PRO A 42 4.07 -6.92 0.08
N GLY A 43 5.11 -7.71 0.34
CA GLY A 43 6.19 -8.02 -0.60
C GLY A 43 5.78 -8.87 -1.82
N GLU A 44 4.74 -9.70 -1.71
CA GLU A 44 4.16 -10.41 -2.86
C GLU A 44 3.35 -9.45 -3.73
N THR A 45 2.56 -8.56 -3.11
CA THR A 45 1.87 -7.48 -3.83
C THR A 45 2.86 -6.57 -4.57
N LEU A 46 4.04 -6.32 -3.98
CA LEU A 46 5.11 -5.56 -4.63
C LEU A 46 5.63 -6.22 -5.91
N ARG A 47 5.75 -7.56 -5.93
CA ARG A 47 6.16 -8.29 -7.13
C ARG A 47 5.17 -8.08 -8.27
N ASP A 48 3.89 -8.24 -7.96
CA ASP A 48 2.82 -8.17 -8.96
C ASP A 48 2.64 -6.74 -9.48
N ASP A 49 2.78 -5.73 -8.61
CA ASP A 49 2.64 -4.31 -8.96
C ASP A 49 3.86 -3.74 -9.73
N VAL A 50 5.06 -4.29 -9.52
CA VAL A 50 6.31 -3.62 -9.92
C VAL A 50 7.20 -4.42 -10.87
N LEU A 51 7.19 -5.75 -10.79
CA LEU A 51 8.13 -6.61 -11.53
C LEU A 51 7.39 -7.78 -12.20
N PRO A 52 6.55 -7.53 -13.22
CA PRO A 52 5.78 -8.57 -13.92
C PRO A 52 6.66 -9.56 -14.71
N ALA A 53 7.96 -9.26 -14.91
CA ALA A 53 8.87 -10.07 -15.71
C ALA A 53 10.05 -10.62 -14.87
N PRO A 54 10.34 -11.94 -14.90
CA PRO A 54 11.41 -12.59 -14.13
C PRO A 54 12.84 -12.06 -14.37
N GLY A 55 13.07 -11.29 -15.45
CA GLY A 55 14.37 -10.71 -15.80
C GLY A 55 14.67 -9.35 -15.18
N LEU A 56 13.66 -8.65 -14.63
CA LEU A 56 13.82 -7.27 -14.14
C LEU A 56 14.37 -7.19 -12.72
N ALA A 57 14.39 -8.29 -11.97
CA ALA A 57 14.84 -8.26 -10.57
C ALA A 57 16.33 -7.98 -10.40
N VAL A 58 17.17 -8.33 -11.39
CA VAL A 58 18.61 -8.04 -11.35
C VAL A 58 18.87 -6.55 -11.57
N THR A 59 18.31 -6.00 -12.65
CA THR A 59 18.43 -4.58 -13.00
C THR A 59 17.76 -3.69 -11.96
N ALA A 60 16.61 -4.10 -11.42
CA ALA A 60 15.95 -3.38 -10.33
C ALA A 60 16.79 -3.35 -9.05
N ALA A 61 17.44 -4.46 -8.67
CA ALA A 61 18.30 -4.48 -7.49
C ALA A 61 19.48 -3.50 -7.63
N GLU A 62 20.11 -3.46 -8.80
CA GLU A 62 21.18 -2.51 -9.11
C GLU A 62 20.69 -1.06 -9.04
N GLN A 63 19.55 -0.75 -9.67
CA GLN A 63 18.97 0.61 -9.69
C GLN A 63 18.49 1.07 -8.31
N LEU A 64 18.00 0.15 -7.48
CA LEU A 64 17.62 0.41 -6.09
C LEU A 64 18.84 0.52 -5.17
N GLY A 65 20.05 0.14 -5.62
CA GLY A 65 21.25 0.12 -4.80
C GLY A 65 21.20 -0.93 -3.68
N VAL A 66 20.56 -2.08 -3.93
CA VAL A 66 20.44 -3.18 -2.97
C VAL A 66 20.95 -4.48 -3.57
N THR A 67 21.24 -5.47 -2.73
CA THR A 67 21.62 -6.79 -3.26
C THR A 67 20.40 -7.48 -3.87
N ARG A 68 20.62 -8.26 -4.93
CA ARG A 68 19.57 -9.13 -5.51
C ARG A 68 18.92 -10.03 -4.47
N ALA A 69 19.70 -10.53 -3.51
CA ALA A 69 19.20 -11.36 -2.43
C ALA A 69 18.28 -10.59 -1.46
N ALA A 70 18.58 -9.33 -1.15
CA ALA A 70 17.70 -8.49 -0.35
C ALA A 70 16.38 -8.22 -1.06
N LEU A 71 16.43 -7.79 -2.32
CA LEU A 71 15.24 -7.54 -3.13
C LEU A 71 14.40 -8.82 -3.29
N SER A 72 15.04 -9.95 -3.59
CA SER A 72 14.37 -11.24 -3.73
C SER A 72 13.62 -11.66 -2.46
N ARG A 73 14.21 -11.48 -1.27
CA ARG A 73 13.53 -11.82 -0.01
C ARG A 73 12.28 -10.98 0.22
N VAL A 74 12.33 -9.67 -0.08
CA VAL A 74 11.15 -8.80 -0.01
C VAL A 74 10.09 -9.26 -1.00
N LEU A 75 10.46 -9.47 -2.27
CA LEU A 75 9.52 -9.87 -3.33
C LEU A 75 8.87 -11.26 -3.11
N ASN A 76 9.53 -12.16 -2.39
CA ASN A 76 9.03 -13.50 -2.05
C ASN A 76 8.30 -13.53 -0.69
N GLY A 77 8.09 -12.38 -0.06
CA GLY A 77 7.52 -12.30 1.29
C GLY A 77 8.32 -13.00 2.38
N SER A 78 9.60 -13.28 2.13
CA SER A 78 10.53 -13.84 3.12
C SER A 78 11.21 -12.77 3.97
N ALA A 79 10.98 -11.49 3.66
CA ALA A 79 11.39 -10.34 4.46
C ALA A 79 10.36 -9.22 4.31
N GLY A 80 10.11 -8.48 5.39
CA GLY A 80 9.29 -7.28 5.36
C GLY A 80 9.96 -6.10 4.64
N THR A 81 9.16 -5.13 4.23
CA THR A 81 9.63 -3.87 3.63
C THR A 81 10.09 -2.91 4.72
N SER A 82 11.39 -2.61 4.78
CA SER A 82 11.92 -1.59 5.70
C SER A 82 11.62 -0.17 5.18
N PRO A 83 11.62 0.87 6.06
CA PRO A 83 11.48 2.27 5.65
C PRO A 83 12.49 2.69 4.58
N GLU A 84 13.74 2.26 4.73
CA GLU A 84 14.81 2.56 3.77
C GLU A 84 14.58 1.89 2.41
N MET A 85 14.07 0.64 2.40
CA MET A 85 13.67 -0.03 1.16
C MET A 85 12.48 0.67 0.52
N ALA A 86 11.49 1.08 1.31
CA ALA A 86 10.32 1.80 0.81
C ALA A 86 10.70 3.10 0.11
N LEU A 87 11.61 3.89 0.69
CA LEU A 87 12.13 5.12 0.08
C LEU A 87 12.93 4.86 -1.20
N ARG A 88 13.75 3.79 -1.24
CA ARG A 88 14.43 3.39 -2.48
C ARG A 88 13.45 3.10 -3.60
N ILE A 89 12.38 2.35 -3.30
CA ILE A 89 11.38 2.00 -4.29
C ILE A 89 10.55 3.23 -4.69
N GLU A 90 10.27 4.16 -3.77
CA GLU A 90 9.65 5.45 -4.11
C GLU A 90 10.50 6.26 -5.08
N GLY A 91 11.80 6.41 -4.80
CA GLY A 91 12.71 7.12 -5.69
C GLY A 91 12.87 6.43 -7.04
N TRP A 92 12.81 5.10 -7.08
CA TRP A 92 12.97 4.32 -8.31
C TRP A 92 11.73 4.32 -9.20
N LEU A 93 10.53 4.17 -8.63
CA LEU A 93 9.28 4.14 -9.39
C LEU A 93 8.61 5.50 -9.56
N GLY A 94 8.83 6.41 -8.62
CA GLY A 94 7.99 7.59 -8.45
C GLY A 94 6.69 7.28 -7.71
N VAL A 95 6.16 8.31 -7.06
CA VAL A 95 4.88 8.27 -6.32
C VAL A 95 3.71 7.95 -7.27
N ASP A 96 3.75 8.46 -8.49
CA ASP A 96 2.75 8.29 -9.56
C ASP A 96 2.62 6.84 -10.05
N ARG A 97 3.65 6.02 -9.84
CA ARG A 97 3.68 4.61 -10.27
C ARG A 97 3.55 3.63 -9.11
N GLY A 98 2.90 4.05 -8.02
CA GLY A 98 2.71 3.21 -6.83
C GLY A 98 3.98 3.04 -6.00
N GLY A 99 4.96 3.93 -6.14
CA GLY A 99 6.21 3.93 -5.38
C GLY A 99 6.09 4.41 -3.94
N ARG A 100 4.99 5.09 -3.57
CA ARG A 100 4.77 5.75 -2.29
C ARG A 100 5.24 4.96 -1.07
N ALA A 101 6.25 5.48 -0.37
CA ALA A 101 6.90 4.82 0.74
C ALA A 101 5.98 4.71 1.95
N ASP A 102 5.22 5.76 2.25
CA ASP A 102 4.26 5.80 3.36
C ASP A 102 3.18 4.71 3.21
N LEU A 103 2.63 4.55 2.02
CA LEU A 103 1.67 3.50 1.71
C LEU A 103 2.27 2.10 1.88
N ARG A 104 3.52 1.89 1.44
CA ARG A 104 4.19 0.59 1.61
C ARG A 104 4.42 0.24 3.07
N ILE A 105 4.83 1.22 3.88
CA ILE A 105 5.03 1.03 5.31
C ILE A 105 3.70 0.77 6.03
N ALA A 106 2.63 1.48 5.66
CA ALA A 106 1.30 1.20 6.19
C ALA A 106 0.83 -0.22 5.88
N LYS A 107 1.05 -0.70 4.63
CA LYS A 107 0.77 -2.09 4.23
C LYS A 107 1.60 -3.09 5.04
N GLN A 108 2.90 -2.85 5.20
CA GLN A 108 3.78 -3.71 6.01
C GLN A 108 3.35 -3.76 7.47
N ALA A 109 3.10 -2.62 8.10
CA ALA A 109 2.66 -2.54 9.49
C ALA A 109 1.33 -3.27 9.71
N SER A 110 0.39 -3.17 8.77
CA SER A 110 -0.89 -3.87 8.84
C SER A 110 -0.69 -5.40 8.80
N PHE A 111 0.18 -5.89 7.93
CA PHE A 111 0.54 -7.31 7.85
C PHE A 111 1.24 -7.79 9.13
N ASP A 112 2.22 -7.04 9.62
CA ASP A 112 2.98 -7.38 10.82
C ASP A 112 2.07 -7.46 12.06
N LEU A 113 1.12 -6.54 12.19
CA LEU A 113 0.10 -6.57 13.24
C LEU A 113 -0.83 -7.77 13.13
N TRP A 114 -1.27 -8.10 11.91
CA TRP A 114 -2.08 -9.30 11.69
C TRP A 114 -1.32 -10.57 12.10
N GLN A 115 -0.06 -10.71 11.68
CA GLN A 115 0.78 -11.84 12.03
C GLN A 115 1.03 -11.93 13.55
N ALA A 116 1.30 -10.81 14.21
CA ALA A 116 1.47 -10.75 15.65
C ALA A 116 0.21 -11.16 16.42
N ARG A 117 -0.97 -10.77 15.93
CA ARG A 117 -2.27 -11.18 16.52
C ARG A 117 -2.51 -12.66 16.34
N ALA A 118 -2.23 -13.21 15.15
CA ALA A 118 -2.36 -14.64 14.87
C ALA A 118 -1.45 -15.50 15.77
N ASN A 119 -0.27 -14.99 16.13
CA ASN A 119 0.70 -15.66 17.00
C ASN A 119 0.43 -15.47 18.52
N GLY A 120 -0.73 -14.94 18.91
CA GLY A 120 -1.12 -14.80 20.30
C GLY A 120 -0.57 -13.53 20.96
N ALA A 121 -0.91 -12.37 20.38
CA ALA A 121 -0.56 -11.01 20.80
C ALA A 121 -0.09 -10.85 22.27
N PRO A 122 0.93 -10.01 22.53
CA PRO A 122 1.54 -9.89 23.85
C PRO A 122 0.51 -9.54 24.92
N HIS A 123 0.58 -10.27 26.04
CA HIS A 123 -0.23 -9.97 27.22
C HIS A 123 0.38 -8.78 27.96
N VAL A 124 -0.41 -7.72 28.13
CA VAL A 124 0.01 -6.48 28.81
C VAL A 124 -1.09 -6.01 29.74
N GLU A 125 -0.70 -5.46 30.90
CA GLU A 125 -1.63 -4.74 31.78
C GLU A 125 -1.95 -3.36 31.17
N ARG A 126 -3.20 -2.91 31.32
CA ARG A 126 -3.60 -1.58 30.86
C ARG A 126 -3.00 -0.51 31.76
N ALA A 127 -2.56 0.59 31.17
CA ALA A 127 -2.20 1.78 31.93
C ALA A 127 -3.41 2.27 32.73
N TYR A 128 -3.17 2.80 33.93
CA TYR A 128 -4.21 3.40 34.76
C TYR A 128 -4.90 4.55 34.02
N ASP A 129 -6.21 4.67 34.17
CA ASP A 129 -6.96 5.80 33.63
C ASP A 129 -6.50 7.09 34.34
N LEU A 130 -5.95 8.03 33.57
CA LEU A 130 -5.44 9.31 34.10
C LEU A 130 -6.56 10.21 34.64
N GLU A 131 -7.84 9.88 34.40
CA GLU A 131 -9.00 10.62 34.92
C GLU A 131 -9.42 10.17 36.33
N ALA A 132 -8.75 9.17 36.90
CA ALA A 132 -9.08 8.63 38.22
C ALA A 132 -8.24 9.20 39.39
N VAL A 133 -7.54 10.33 39.19
CA VAL A 133 -6.69 10.99 40.21
C VAL A 133 -7.12 12.43 40.46
#